data_AF-A0A7C6C854-F1
#
_entry.id   AF-A0A7C6C854-F1
#
_cell.length_a   1.000
_cell.length_b   1.000
_cell.length_c   1.000
_cell.angle_alpha   90.00
_cell.angle_beta   90.00
_cell.angle_gamma   90.00
#
_symmetry.space_group_name_H-M   'P 1'
#
loop_
_entity.id
_entity.type
_entity.pdbx_description
1 polymer ?
#
loop_
_entity_poly.entity_id
_entity_poly.type
_entity_poly.pdbx_seq_one_letter_code
_entity_poly.pdbx_strand_id
1 'polypeptide(L)'
;MIGNNIRMRRKKLRLSQEALAQGDWTRSYISQIERGRIQPSIDTLTKIAIKLDTTVAELIGDQTLVHQAKAAVLYPDICKQYLDQLPETPTTIFLDQLTNSLLTNNNLDFQLPPNPELYYLTARVLIFQKKYPSAVKLLQKALKLFDVFWRILFMRKLYFVYQQLNDQEGMESVKAELGQALASLDSTDDLKSKLAQELKFESDPVRITHLSNFILAIEFGEDFIEAIKLANS
;
A
#
# COMPACT_ATOMS: atom_id res chain seq x y z
N MET A 1 -19.94 2.26 1.13
CA MET A 1 -18.89 1.80 0.18
C MET A 1 -19.36 0.63 -0.72
N ILE A 2 -19.69 -0.55 -0.17
CA ILE A 2 -20.09 -1.75 -0.96
C ILE A 2 -21.20 -1.47 -2.00
N GLY A 3 -22.28 -0.78 -1.59
CA GLY A 3 -23.37 -0.42 -2.50
C GLY A 3 -22.93 0.44 -3.68
N ASN A 4 -21.96 1.34 -3.48
CA ASN A 4 -21.44 2.17 -4.56
C ASN A 4 -20.59 1.33 -5.54
N ASN A 5 -19.78 0.40 -5.03
CA ASN A 5 -18.97 -0.49 -5.85
C ASN A 5 -19.85 -1.40 -6.73
N ILE A 6 -20.92 -1.96 -6.15
CA ILE A 6 -21.96 -2.72 -6.88
C ILE A 6 -22.56 -1.85 -8.00
N ARG A 7 -22.99 -0.63 -7.67
CA ARG A 7 -23.57 0.32 -8.64
C ARG A 7 -22.60 0.66 -9.76
N MET A 8 -21.34 0.93 -9.44
CA MET A 8 -20.31 1.28 -10.40
C MET A 8 -20.02 0.11 -11.35
N ARG A 9 -19.80 -1.11 -10.82
CA ARG A 9 -19.55 -2.30 -11.63
C ARG A 9 -20.75 -2.63 -12.54
N ARG A 10 -21.97 -2.60 -11.98
CA ARG A 10 -23.20 -2.78 -12.76
C ARG A 10 -23.31 -1.79 -13.92
N LYS A 11 -23.01 -0.51 -13.69
CA LYS A 11 -23.00 0.52 -14.73
C LYS A 11 -21.92 0.28 -15.78
N LYS A 12 -20.71 -0.17 -15.40
CA LYS A 12 -19.66 -0.54 -16.35
C LYS A 12 -20.10 -1.68 -17.29
N LEU A 13 -20.88 -2.62 -16.76
CA LEU A 13 -21.52 -3.70 -17.53
C LEU A 13 -22.82 -3.28 -18.25
N ARG A 14 -23.23 -2.01 -18.12
CA ARG A 14 -24.45 -1.44 -18.72
C ARG A 14 -25.74 -2.18 -18.31
N LEU A 15 -25.77 -2.80 -17.14
CA LEU A 15 -26.94 -3.51 -16.62
C LEU A 15 -27.90 -2.56 -15.88
N SER A 16 -29.21 -2.79 -15.98
CA SER A 16 -30.22 -2.14 -15.13
C SER A 16 -30.28 -2.78 -13.74
N GLN A 17 -30.93 -2.13 -12.77
CA GLN A 17 -31.12 -2.72 -11.43
C GLN A 17 -32.05 -3.94 -11.51
N GLU A 18 -33.03 -3.90 -12.41
CA GLU A 18 -33.94 -4.99 -12.74
C GLU A 18 -33.19 -6.20 -13.31
N ALA A 19 -32.27 -5.96 -14.26
CA ALA A 19 -31.47 -7.03 -14.85
C ALA A 19 -30.56 -7.71 -13.82
N LEU A 20 -29.94 -6.94 -12.92
CA LEU A 20 -29.15 -7.51 -11.82
C LEU A 20 -30.02 -8.30 -10.83
N ALA A 21 -31.22 -7.79 -10.54
CA ALA A 21 -32.15 -8.40 -9.60
C ALA A 21 -32.75 -9.72 -10.11
N GLN A 22 -32.91 -9.86 -11.44
CA GLN A 22 -33.65 -10.95 -12.08
C GLN A 22 -33.30 -12.34 -11.53
N GLY A 23 -34.29 -13.06 -11.03
CA GLY A 23 -34.20 -14.44 -10.52
C GLY A 23 -33.97 -14.57 -9.01
N ASP A 24 -33.23 -13.64 -8.39
CA ASP A 24 -32.83 -13.77 -6.98
C ASP A 24 -33.44 -12.70 -6.07
N TRP A 25 -33.72 -11.50 -6.60
CA TRP A 25 -34.16 -10.35 -5.80
C TRP A 25 -35.16 -9.47 -6.53
N THR A 26 -35.69 -8.48 -5.80
CA THR A 26 -36.46 -7.38 -6.40
C THR A 26 -35.53 -6.23 -6.79
N ARG A 27 -35.93 -5.46 -7.81
CA ARG A 27 -35.25 -4.20 -8.16
C ARG A 27 -35.09 -3.26 -6.96
N SER A 28 -36.14 -3.17 -6.12
CA SER A 28 -36.15 -2.31 -4.94
C SER A 28 -35.06 -2.72 -3.94
N TYR A 29 -34.87 -4.02 -3.73
CA TYR A 29 -33.83 -4.56 -2.86
C TYR A 29 -32.43 -4.17 -3.35
N ILE A 30 -32.13 -4.36 -4.64
CA ILE A 30 -30.86 -3.92 -5.25
C ILE A 30 -30.67 -2.41 -5.10
N SER A 31 -31.73 -1.61 -5.33
CA SER A 31 -31.68 -0.15 -5.16
C SER A 31 -31.39 0.28 -3.72
N GLN A 32 -31.90 -0.46 -2.72
CA GLN A 32 -31.62 -0.19 -1.31
C GLN A 32 -30.18 -0.56 -0.93
N ILE A 33 -29.66 -1.68 -1.45
CA ILE A 33 -28.25 -2.06 -1.29
C ILE A 33 -27.33 -0.99 -1.90
N GLU A 34 -27.57 -0.58 -3.15
CA GLU A 34 -26.71 0.39 -3.85
C GLU A 34 -26.65 1.76 -3.15
N ARG A 35 -27.69 2.13 -2.40
CA ARG A 35 -27.75 3.36 -1.61
C ARG A 35 -27.23 3.20 -0.18
N GLY A 36 -26.74 2.02 0.19
CA GLY A 36 -26.26 1.72 1.54
C GLY A 36 -27.37 1.67 2.60
N ARG A 37 -28.64 1.53 2.20
CA ARG A 37 -29.77 1.42 3.14
C ARG A 37 -29.93 0.01 3.69
N ILE A 38 -29.48 -0.99 2.95
CA ILE A 38 -29.46 -2.40 3.36
C ILE A 38 -28.04 -2.93 3.19
N GLN A 39 -27.52 -3.58 4.24
CA GLN A 39 -26.29 -4.35 4.18
C GLN A 39 -26.63 -5.75 3.63
N PRO A 40 -26.11 -6.17 2.46
CA PRO A 40 -26.34 -7.52 1.96
C PRO A 40 -25.65 -8.56 2.87
N SER A 41 -26.23 -9.75 2.98
CA SER A 41 -25.54 -10.91 3.58
C SER A 41 -24.36 -11.35 2.69
N ILE A 42 -23.45 -12.15 3.24
CA ILE A 42 -22.33 -12.69 2.45
C ILE A 42 -22.83 -13.54 1.27
N ASP A 43 -23.87 -14.36 1.45
CA ASP A 43 -24.50 -15.12 0.35
C ASP A 43 -25.04 -14.20 -0.74
N THR A 44 -25.76 -13.14 -0.33
CA THR A 44 -26.29 -12.14 -1.25
C THR A 44 -25.16 -11.47 -2.03
N LEU A 45 -24.11 -11.03 -1.32
CA LEU A 45 -22.97 -10.35 -1.93
C LEU A 45 -22.21 -11.27 -2.90
N THR A 46 -22.06 -12.55 -2.57
CA THR A 46 -21.47 -13.57 -3.46
C THR A 46 -22.27 -13.73 -4.75
N LYS A 47 -23.60 -13.85 -4.66
CA LYS A 47 -24.45 -13.94 -5.86
C LYS A 47 -24.39 -12.66 -6.70
N ILE A 48 -24.34 -11.49 -6.06
CA ILE A 48 -24.17 -10.21 -6.75
C ILE A 48 -22.82 -10.17 -7.47
N ALA A 49 -21.74 -10.62 -6.81
CA ALA A 49 -20.40 -10.68 -7.41
C ALA A 49 -20.37 -11.57 -8.65
N ILE A 50 -20.95 -12.77 -8.57
CA ILE A 50 -21.06 -13.70 -9.71
C ILE A 50 -21.81 -13.05 -10.88
N LYS A 51 -22.98 -12.44 -10.63
CA LYS A 51 -23.75 -11.76 -11.70
C LYS A 51 -23.06 -10.53 -12.29
N LEU A 52 -22.14 -9.91 -11.55
CA LEU A 52 -21.35 -8.77 -11.97
C LEU A 52 -19.97 -9.15 -12.49
N ASP A 53 -19.72 -10.45 -12.68
CA ASP A 53 -18.47 -10.99 -13.21
C ASP A 53 -17.25 -10.39 -12.49
N THR A 54 -17.25 -10.53 -11.15
CA THR A 54 -16.27 -9.93 -10.23
C THR A 54 -16.23 -10.76 -8.95
N THR A 55 -15.33 -10.41 -8.03
CA THR A 55 -15.21 -11.09 -6.73
C THR A 55 -15.86 -10.28 -5.60
N VAL A 56 -16.20 -10.97 -4.50
CA VAL A 56 -16.67 -10.31 -3.27
C VAL A 56 -15.63 -9.31 -2.75
N ALA A 57 -14.34 -9.65 -2.83
CA ALA A 57 -13.25 -8.78 -2.39
C ALA A 57 -13.22 -7.45 -3.18
N GLU A 58 -13.40 -7.51 -4.50
CA GLU A 58 -13.49 -6.31 -5.35
C GLU A 58 -14.72 -5.45 -5.04
N LEU A 59 -15.87 -6.07 -4.74
CA LEU A 59 -17.07 -5.34 -4.34
C LEU A 59 -16.95 -4.70 -2.96
N ILE A 60 -16.21 -5.33 -2.04
CA ILE A 60 -15.91 -4.75 -0.74
C ILE A 60 -15.01 -3.54 -0.95
N GLY A 61 -13.87 -3.68 -1.66
CA GLY A 61 -13.02 -2.57 -2.05
C GLY A 61 -12.27 -1.87 -0.90
N ASP A 62 -12.44 -2.30 0.36
CA ASP A 62 -11.71 -1.79 1.53
C ASP A 62 -10.20 -1.85 1.32
N GLN A 63 -9.70 -2.96 0.76
CA GLN A 63 -8.26 -3.12 0.49
C GLN A 63 -7.76 -2.04 -0.47
N THR A 64 -8.50 -1.76 -1.55
CA THR A 64 -8.13 -0.72 -2.52
C THR A 64 -8.09 0.66 -1.88
N LEU A 65 -9.09 1.03 -1.07
CA LEU A 65 -9.10 2.31 -0.35
C LEU A 65 -7.94 2.41 0.64
N VAL A 66 -7.63 1.34 1.38
CA VAL A 66 -6.47 1.31 2.28
C VAL A 66 -5.18 1.51 1.49
N HIS A 67 -5.02 0.86 0.33
CA HIS A 67 -3.86 1.08 -0.54
C HIS A 67 -3.77 2.52 -1.05
N GLN A 68 -4.91 3.12 -1.42
CA GLN A 68 -4.99 4.52 -1.84
C GLN A 68 -4.58 5.49 -0.70
N ALA A 69 -5.09 5.27 0.51
CA ALA A 69 -4.70 6.04 1.69
C ALA A 69 -3.18 5.93 1.96
N LYS A 70 -2.63 4.71 1.95
CA LYS A 70 -1.19 4.47 2.13
C LYS A 70 -0.34 5.16 1.06
N ALA A 71 -0.75 5.10 -0.21
CA ALA A 71 -0.06 5.77 -1.31
C ALA A 71 -0.09 7.30 -1.12
N ALA A 72 -1.21 7.84 -0.65
CA ALA A 72 -1.43 9.25 -0.42
C ALA A 72 -0.94 9.76 0.95
N VAL A 73 -0.20 8.98 1.76
CA VAL A 73 0.13 9.34 3.16
C VAL A 73 0.80 10.71 3.33
N LEU A 74 1.55 11.17 2.33
CA LEU A 74 2.22 12.48 2.30
C LEU A 74 1.34 13.64 1.80
N TYR A 75 0.10 13.36 1.42
CA TYR A 75 -0.88 14.32 0.92
C TYR A 75 -2.12 14.27 1.84
N PRO A 76 -2.12 15.02 2.96
CA PRO A 76 -3.09 14.80 4.03
C PRO A 76 -4.55 14.88 3.61
N ASP A 77 -4.90 15.85 2.79
CA ASP A 77 -6.27 16.04 2.33
C ASP A 77 -6.76 14.83 1.51
N ILE A 78 -5.91 14.31 0.63
CA ILE A 78 -6.22 13.15 -0.22
C ILE A 78 -6.28 11.87 0.63
N CYS A 79 -5.33 11.69 1.54
CA CYS A 79 -5.32 10.51 2.42
C CYS A 79 -6.58 10.45 3.28
N LYS A 80 -6.99 11.57 3.89
CA LYS A 80 -8.20 11.67 4.71
C LYS A 80 -9.47 11.33 3.93
N GLN A 81 -9.60 11.80 2.69
CA GLN A 81 -10.75 11.45 1.84
C GLN A 81 -10.93 9.93 1.68
N TYR A 82 -9.84 9.16 1.65
CA TYR A 82 -9.92 7.70 1.61
C TYR A 82 -10.17 7.09 3.00
N LEU A 83 -9.54 7.61 4.05
CA LEU A 83 -9.72 7.13 5.42
C LEU A 83 -11.15 7.35 5.95
N ASP A 84 -11.80 8.46 5.59
CA ASP A 84 -13.19 8.76 5.97
C ASP A 84 -14.20 7.74 5.40
N GLN A 85 -13.80 6.98 4.38
CA GLN A 85 -14.62 5.94 3.75
C GLN A 85 -14.37 4.54 4.33
N LEU A 86 -13.36 4.40 5.20
CA LEU A 86 -12.91 3.15 5.77
C LEU A 86 -13.41 2.99 7.22
N PRO A 87 -13.61 1.76 7.70
CA PRO A 87 -13.87 1.53 9.11
C PRO A 87 -12.65 1.89 9.97
N GLU A 88 -12.91 2.26 11.22
CA GLU A 88 -11.86 2.43 12.22
C GLU A 88 -11.23 1.07 12.55
N THR A 89 -9.95 0.94 12.26
CA THR A 89 -9.10 -0.21 12.54
C THR A 89 -7.78 0.31 13.08
N PRO A 90 -6.95 -0.51 13.77
CA PRO A 90 -5.63 -0.07 14.21
C PRO A 90 -4.79 0.52 13.07
N THR A 91 -4.87 -0.05 11.87
CA THR A 91 -4.15 0.46 10.69
C THR A 91 -4.70 1.79 10.19
N THR A 92 -6.03 1.94 10.07
CA THR A 92 -6.63 3.19 9.54
C THR A 92 -6.53 4.33 10.54
N ILE A 93 -6.69 4.06 11.84
CA ILE A 93 -6.41 5.01 12.92
C ILE A 93 -4.94 5.44 12.87
N PHE A 94 -4.02 4.48 12.72
CA PHE A 94 -2.60 4.79 12.62
C PHE A 94 -2.29 5.64 11.38
N LEU A 95 -2.86 5.34 10.22
CA LEU A 95 -2.67 6.13 9.01
C LEU A 95 -3.23 7.55 9.17
N ASP A 96 -4.39 7.71 9.81
CA ASP A 96 -4.96 9.03 10.10
C ASP A 96 -4.03 9.84 11.01
N GLN A 97 -3.56 9.25 12.10
CA GLN A 97 -2.60 9.89 13.00
C GLN A 97 -1.29 10.26 12.30
N LEU A 98 -0.77 9.32 11.50
CA LEU A 98 0.46 9.51 10.75
C LEU A 98 0.34 10.67 9.78
N THR A 99 -0.76 10.72 9.03
CA THR A 99 -1.08 11.82 8.12
C THR A 99 -1.34 13.13 8.87
N ASN A 100 -2.05 13.13 10.00
CA ASN A 100 -2.31 14.31 10.82
C ASN A 100 -1.04 14.90 11.45
N SER A 101 -0.01 14.08 11.69
CA SER A 101 1.28 14.57 12.17
C SER A 101 1.92 15.55 11.18
N LEU A 102 1.67 15.40 9.87
CA LEU A 102 2.15 16.34 8.83
C LEU A 102 1.54 17.73 8.99
N LEU A 103 0.30 17.82 9.48
CA LEU A 103 -0.42 19.07 9.67
C LEU A 103 -0.05 19.75 10.99
N THR A 104 0.22 18.97 12.04
CA THR A 104 0.38 19.46 13.42
C THR A 104 1.83 19.55 13.88
N ASN A 105 2.78 18.98 13.12
CA ASN A 105 4.19 18.79 13.49
C ASN A 105 4.41 18.06 14.83
N ASN A 106 3.38 17.38 15.35
CA ASN A 106 3.47 16.61 16.60
C ASN A 106 4.41 15.40 16.43
N ASN A 107 4.98 14.95 17.54
CA ASN A 107 5.79 13.73 17.54
C ASN A 107 4.88 12.50 17.45
N LEU A 108 5.32 11.53 16.65
CA LEU A 108 4.67 10.23 16.52
C LEU A 108 5.09 9.38 17.72
N ASP A 109 4.25 9.32 18.74
CA ASP A 109 4.49 8.51 19.94
C ASP A 109 3.61 7.26 19.90
N PHE A 110 3.96 6.32 19.01
CA PHE A 110 3.20 5.09 18.82
C PHE A 110 4.08 3.86 18.79
N GLN A 111 3.57 2.78 19.40
CA GLN A 111 4.11 1.45 19.21
C GLN A 111 3.64 0.91 17.86
N LEU A 112 4.51 0.94 16.85
CA LEU A 112 4.22 0.36 15.55
C LEU A 112 4.05 -1.16 15.65
N PRO A 113 2.95 -1.73 15.12
CA PRO A 113 2.87 -3.17 14.92
C PRO A 113 4.00 -3.60 13.98
N PRO A 114 4.50 -4.86 14.07
CA PRO A 114 5.58 -5.37 13.23
C PRO A 114 5.10 -5.57 11.78
N ASN A 115 4.83 -4.47 11.09
CA ASN A 115 4.39 -4.40 9.71
C ASN A 115 5.39 -3.55 8.92
N PRO A 116 6.12 -4.14 7.96
CA PRO A 116 7.21 -3.43 7.29
C PRO A 116 6.73 -2.23 6.47
N GLU A 117 5.55 -2.33 5.86
CA GLU A 117 4.94 -1.23 5.10
C GLU A 117 4.66 -0.02 6.00
N LEU A 118 4.12 -0.24 7.20
CA LEU A 118 3.87 0.86 8.15
C LEU A 118 5.17 1.51 8.63
N TYR A 119 6.22 0.72 8.89
CA TYR A 119 7.55 1.28 9.19
C TYR A 119 8.08 2.12 8.03
N TYR A 120 7.90 1.65 6.79
CA TYR A 120 8.34 2.37 5.60
C TYR A 120 7.58 3.69 5.40
N LEU A 121 6.25 3.68 5.53
CA LEU A 121 5.43 4.90 5.45
C LEU A 121 5.77 5.89 6.56
N THR A 122 5.98 5.41 7.78
CA THR A 122 6.37 6.26 8.92
C THR A 122 7.74 6.90 8.68
N ALA A 123 8.71 6.14 8.17
CA ALA A 123 10.01 6.69 7.81
C ALA A 123 9.88 7.78 6.72
N ARG A 124 9.04 7.57 5.70
CA ARG A 124 8.77 8.60 4.68
C ARG A 124 8.23 9.89 5.28
N VAL A 125 7.28 9.79 6.21
CA VAL A 125 6.67 10.96 6.89
C VAL A 125 7.69 11.69 7.76
N LEU A 126 8.46 10.98 8.58
CA LEU A 126 9.50 11.57 9.42
C LEU A 126 10.58 12.27 8.58
N ILE A 127 10.99 11.65 7.48
CA ILE A 127 11.96 12.22 6.54
C ILE A 127 11.38 13.50 5.90
N PHE A 128 10.12 13.47 5.47
CA PHE A 128 9.45 14.63 4.90
C PHE A 128 9.36 15.80 5.90
N GLN A 129 9.10 15.50 7.17
CA GLN A 129 9.11 16.47 8.28
C GLN A 129 10.52 16.91 8.72
N LYS A 130 11.59 16.35 8.11
CA LYS A 130 12.99 16.54 8.52
C LYS A 130 13.29 16.11 9.95
N LYS A 131 12.48 15.21 10.53
CA LYS A 131 12.70 14.59 11.85
C LYS A 131 13.71 13.44 11.74
N TYR A 132 14.92 13.77 11.28
CA TYR A 132 15.96 12.80 10.94
C TYR A 132 16.38 11.90 12.11
N PRO A 133 16.60 12.37 13.34
CA PRO A 133 16.97 11.48 14.45
C PRO A 133 15.91 10.42 14.75
N SER A 134 14.63 10.80 14.69
CA SER A 134 13.51 9.86 14.86
C SER A 134 13.46 8.84 13.71
N ALA A 135 13.72 9.28 12.48
CA ALA A 135 13.78 8.40 11.31
C ALA A 135 14.93 7.38 11.44
N VAL A 136 16.12 7.78 11.92
CA VAL A 136 17.25 6.87 12.19
C VAL A 136 16.83 5.80 13.20
N LYS A 137 16.31 6.19 14.37
CA LYS A 137 15.88 5.26 15.42
C LYS A 137 14.86 4.25 14.91
N LEU A 138 13.89 4.72 14.12
CA LEU A 138 12.86 3.89 13.52
C LEU A 138 13.45 2.88 12.52
N LEU A 139 14.28 3.35 11.59
CA LEU A 139 14.85 2.53 10.52
C LEU A 139 15.82 1.49 11.07
N GLN A 140 16.68 1.85 12.02
CA GLN A 140 17.58 0.90 12.70
C GLN A 140 16.80 -0.21 13.42
N LYS A 141 15.66 0.13 14.04
CA LYS A 141 14.75 -0.88 14.61
C LYS A 141 14.18 -1.78 13.52
N ALA A 142 13.73 -1.21 12.39
CA ALA A 142 13.17 -1.97 11.27
C ALA A 142 14.16 -2.97 10.67
N LEU A 143 15.45 -2.62 10.58
CA LEU A 143 16.49 -3.51 10.04
C LEU A 143 16.63 -4.85 10.79
N LYS A 144 16.22 -4.89 12.07
CA LYS A 144 16.28 -6.09 12.91
C LYS A 144 15.03 -6.98 12.80
N LEU A 145 13.95 -6.48 12.20
CA LEU A 145 12.63 -7.09 12.27
C LEU A 145 12.16 -7.72 10.95
N PHE A 146 12.65 -7.24 9.82
CA PHE A 146 12.06 -7.54 8.51
C PHE A 146 13.04 -8.22 7.56
N ASP A 147 12.49 -8.84 6.52
CA ASP A 147 13.27 -9.59 5.53
C ASP A 147 14.18 -8.69 4.67
N VAL A 148 15.03 -9.35 3.88
CA VAL A 148 16.07 -8.70 3.08
C VAL A 148 15.53 -7.62 2.12
N PHE A 149 14.36 -7.81 1.52
CA PHE A 149 13.83 -6.87 0.52
C PHE A 149 13.38 -5.57 1.18
N TRP A 150 12.65 -5.67 2.30
CA TRP A 150 12.31 -4.50 3.10
C TRP A 150 13.54 -3.84 3.72
N ARG A 151 14.53 -4.62 4.17
CA ARG A 151 15.81 -4.09 4.68
C ARG A 151 16.53 -3.26 3.63
N ILE A 152 16.56 -3.67 2.36
CA ILE A 152 17.15 -2.86 1.28
C ILE A 152 16.47 -1.49 1.19
N LEU A 153 15.14 -1.44 1.22
CA LEU A 153 14.38 -0.18 1.18
C LEU A 153 14.65 0.68 2.42
N PHE A 154 14.70 0.08 3.61
CA PHE A 154 15.02 0.80 4.85
C PHE A 154 16.45 1.33 4.85
N MET A 155 17.43 0.53 4.43
CA MET A 155 18.82 0.96 4.28
C MET A 155 18.94 2.12 3.30
N ARG A 156 18.23 2.10 2.15
CA ARG A 156 18.23 3.23 1.22
C ARG A 156 17.69 4.52 1.86
N LYS A 157 16.61 4.42 2.66
CA LYS A 157 16.09 5.58 3.42
C LYS A 157 17.06 6.03 4.51
N LEU A 158 17.68 5.09 5.22
CA LEU A 158 18.63 5.38 6.29
C LEU A 158 19.87 6.09 5.75
N TYR A 159 20.40 5.63 4.61
CA TYR A 159 21.47 6.31 3.89
C TYR A 159 21.12 7.77 3.56
N PHE A 160 19.91 8.01 3.03
CA PHE A 160 19.44 9.38 2.79
C PHE A 160 19.46 10.22 4.07
N VAL A 161 18.96 9.67 5.16
CA VAL A 161 18.89 10.39 6.44
C VAL A 161 20.29 10.72 6.95
N TYR A 162 21.24 9.79 6.88
CA TYR A 162 22.62 10.05 7.26
C TYR A 162 23.30 11.10 6.37
N GLN A 163 23.00 11.13 5.06
CA GLN A 163 23.43 12.23 4.19
C GLN A 163 22.93 13.58 4.68
N GLN A 164 21.66 13.67 5.10
CA GLN A 164 21.09 14.93 5.62
C GLN A 164 21.69 15.34 6.98
N LEU A 165 22.19 14.38 7.74
CA LEU A 165 22.86 14.60 9.04
C LEU A 165 24.37 14.79 8.91
N ASN A 166 24.96 14.66 7.72
CA ASN A 166 26.40 14.59 7.48
C ASN A 166 27.11 13.48 8.29
N ASP A 167 26.42 12.38 8.56
CA ASP A 167 26.95 11.23 9.31
C ASP A 167 27.71 10.27 8.37
N GLN A 168 29.02 10.46 8.26
CA GLN A 168 29.88 9.66 7.38
C GLN A 168 29.98 8.20 7.83
N GLU A 169 30.06 7.96 9.13
CA GLU A 169 30.16 6.61 9.69
C GLU A 169 28.88 5.81 9.41
N GLY A 170 27.72 6.42 9.67
CA GLY A 170 26.42 5.83 9.35
C GLY A 170 26.26 5.55 7.85
N MET A 171 26.72 6.45 6.98
CA MET A 171 26.70 6.25 5.53
C MET A 171 27.54 5.06 5.08
N GLU A 172 28.77 4.93 5.58
CA GLU A 172 29.67 3.83 5.22
C GLU A 172 29.16 2.48 5.77
N SER A 173 28.65 2.46 7.00
CA SER A 173 27.99 1.27 7.57
C SER A 173 26.83 0.79 6.71
N VAL A 174 25.95 1.71 6.28
CA VAL A 174 24.79 1.34 5.42
C VAL A 174 25.23 0.90 4.03
N LYS A 175 26.25 1.51 3.44
CA LYS A 175 26.81 1.05 2.15
C LYS A 175 27.35 -0.38 2.25
N ALA A 176 28.09 -0.69 3.32
CA ALA A 176 28.64 -2.02 3.54
C ALA A 176 27.53 -3.07 3.67
N GLU A 177 26.49 -2.79 4.49
CA GLU A 177 25.34 -3.70 4.63
C GLU A 177 24.54 -3.85 3.33
N LEU A 178 24.33 -2.77 2.57
CA LEU A 178 23.69 -2.83 1.26
C LEU A 178 24.52 -3.66 0.27
N GLY A 179 25.84 -3.46 0.26
CA GLY A 179 26.76 -4.22 -0.58
C GLY A 179 26.68 -5.72 -0.30
N GLN A 180 26.58 -6.12 0.97
CA GLN A 180 26.38 -7.52 1.35
C GLN A 180 25.00 -8.05 0.92
N ALA A 181 23.93 -7.28 1.15
CA ALA A 181 22.57 -7.68 0.79
C ALA A 181 22.35 -7.81 -0.73
N LEU A 182 23.08 -7.02 -1.51
CA LEU A 182 23.01 -6.94 -2.97
C LEU A 182 24.17 -7.65 -3.67
N ALA A 183 25.05 -8.35 -2.95
CA ALA A 183 26.29 -8.92 -3.51
C ALA A 183 26.09 -9.90 -4.68
N SER A 184 24.89 -10.47 -4.83
CA SER A 184 24.53 -11.39 -5.90
C SER A 184 23.60 -10.76 -6.95
N LEU A 185 23.45 -9.43 -6.96
CA LEU A 185 22.49 -8.69 -7.77
C LEU A 185 23.24 -7.62 -8.57
N ASP A 186 23.69 -7.97 -9.76
CA ASP A 186 24.46 -7.07 -10.64
C ASP A 186 23.55 -6.13 -11.43
N SER A 187 22.28 -6.51 -11.58
CA SER A 187 21.26 -5.76 -12.31
C SER A 187 19.89 -5.76 -11.62
N THR A 188 19.00 -4.89 -12.08
CA THR A 188 17.59 -4.91 -11.70
C THR A 188 16.88 -6.17 -12.19
N ASP A 189 17.32 -6.78 -13.30
CA ASP A 189 16.82 -8.05 -13.81
C ASP A 189 17.16 -9.23 -12.87
N ASP A 190 18.35 -9.21 -12.25
CA ASP A 190 18.71 -10.19 -11.22
C ASP A 190 17.81 -10.06 -10.00
N LEU A 191 17.49 -8.82 -9.59
CA LEU A 191 16.59 -8.56 -8.47
C LEU A 191 15.17 -9.05 -8.78
N LYS A 192 14.64 -8.76 -9.98
CA LYS A 192 13.33 -9.26 -10.44
C LYS A 192 13.32 -10.79 -10.46
N SER A 193 14.38 -11.42 -10.96
CA SER A 193 14.54 -12.88 -10.99
C SER A 193 14.53 -13.48 -9.59
N LYS A 194 15.27 -12.87 -8.65
CA LYS A 194 15.29 -13.30 -7.24
C LYS A 194 13.94 -13.14 -6.56
N LEU A 195 13.26 -12.01 -6.77
CA LEU A 195 11.90 -11.78 -6.27
C LEU A 195 10.90 -12.82 -6.81
N ALA A 196 10.98 -13.14 -8.11
CA ALA A 196 10.13 -14.14 -8.74
C ALA A 196 10.40 -15.56 -8.21
N GLN A 197 11.66 -15.90 -7.95
CA GLN A 197 12.03 -17.18 -7.32
C GLN A 197 11.48 -17.30 -5.90
N GLU A 198 11.59 -16.25 -5.08
CA GLU A 198 11.01 -16.21 -3.73
C GLU A 198 9.48 -16.32 -3.78
N LEU A 199 8.85 -15.57 -4.69
CA LEU A 199 7.39 -15.59 -4.88
C LEU A 199 6.86 -16.97 -5.25
N LYS A 200 7.61 -17.75 -6.04
CA LYS A 200 7.20 -19.09 -6.50
C LYS A 200 6.92 -20.07 -5.35
N PHE A 201 7.64 -19.93 -4.24
CA PHE A 201 7.55 -20.86 -3.10
C PHE A 201 6.96 -20.22 -1.85
N GLU A 202 6.55 -18.95 -1.93
CA GLU A 202 5.94 -18.26 -0.80
C GLU A 202 4.51 -18.75 -0.55
N SER A 203 4.14 -18.87 0.72
CA SER A 203 2.81 -19.26 1.18
C SER A 203 2.10 -18.19 2.01
N ASP A 204 2.84 -17.24 2.60
CA ASP A 204 2.26 -16.10 3.32
C ASP A 204 1.63 -15.09 2.34
N PRO A 205 0.29 -14.92 2.34
CA PRO A 205 -0.39 -14.00 1.42
C PRO A 205 0.09 -12.55 1.51
N VAL A 206 0.53 -12.11 2.70
CA VAL A 206 1.02 -10.74 2.89
C VAL A 206 2.37 -10.58 2.20
N ARG A 207 3.30 -11.50 2.44
CA ARG A 207 4.61 -11.51 1.75
C ARG A 207 4.45 -11.70 0.24
N ILE A 208 3.55 -12.56 -0.23
CA ILE A 208 3.19 -12.70 -1.67
C ILE A 208 2.83 -11.33 -2.25
N THR A 209 1.91 -10.61 -1.60
CA THR A 209 1.48 -9.28 -2.04
C THR A 209 2.66 -8.31 -2.13
N HIS A 210 3.54 -8.30 -1.13
CA HIS A 210 4.74 -7.44 -1.14
C HIS A 210 5.70 -7.78 -2.27
N LEU A 211 6.03 -9.07 -2.44
CA LEU A 211 6.92 -9.53 -3.51
C LEU A 211 6.34 -9.19 -4.89
N SER A 212 5.06 -9.47 -5.14
CA SER A 212 4.38 -9.10 -6.39
C SER A 212 4.41 -7.59 -6.63
N ASN A 213 4.14 -6.79 -5.59
CA ASN A 213 4.18 -5.33 -5.71
C ASN A 213 5.60 -4.81 -6.01
N PHE A 214 6.64 -5.40 -5.42
CA PHE A 214 8.01 -5.00 -5.71
C PHE A 214 8.40 -5.28 -7.16
N ILE A 215 8.04 -6.45 -7.70
CA ILE A 215 8.31 -6.80 -9.10
C ILE A 215 7.67 -5.76 -10.03
N LEU A 216 6.37 -5.50 -9.87
CA LEU A 216 5.64 -4.55 -10.70
C LEU A 216 6.14 -3.11 -10.53
N ALA A 217 6.50 -2.71 -9.30
CA ALA A 217 7.02 -1.37 -9.04
C ALA A 217 8.39 -1.13 -9.68
N ILE A 218 9.25 -2.16 -9.76
CA ILE A 218 10.53 -2.06 -10.48
C ILE A 218 10.24 -1.87 -11.97
N GLU A 219 9.40 -2.71 -12.57
CA GLU A 219 9.05 -2.67 -13.99
C GLU A 219 8.49 -1.30 -14.40
N PHE A 220 7.45 -0.81 -13.69
CA PHE A 220 6.90 0.52 -13.96
C PHE A 220 7.92 1.63 -13.75
N GLY A 221 8.79 1.50 -12.74
CA GLY A 221 9.83 2.47 -12.45
C GLY A 221 10.85 2.60 -13.59
N GLU A 222 11.29 1.47 -14.15
CA GLU A 222 12.22 1.42 -15.29
C GLU A 222 11.61 2.12 -16.51
N ASP A 223 10.39 1.76 -16.88
CA ASP A 223 9.67 2.33 -18.02
C ASP A 223 9.50 3.85 -17.88
N PHE A 224 9.09 4.33 -16.70
CA PHE A 224 8.94 5.77 -16.48
C PHE A 224 10.27 6.51 -16.56
N ILE A 225 11.35 5.94 -16.01
CA ILE A 225 12.69 6.54 -16.08
C ILE A 225 13.15 6.63 -17.53
N GLU A 226 12.96 5.58 -18.33
CA GLU A 226 13.32 5.57 -19.75
C GLU A 226 12.49 6.57 -20.56
N ALA A 227 11.16 6.59 -20.37
CA ALA A 227 10.28 7.54 -21.02
C ALA A 227 10.68 9.00 -20.73
N ILE A 228 11.02 9.32 -19.47
CA ILE A 228 11.51 10.64 -19.09
C ILE A 228 12.84 10.97 -19.77
N LYS A 229 13.76 10.00 -19.91
CA LYS A 229 15.02 10.22 -20.64
C LYS A 229 14.77 10.51 -22.12
N LEU A 230 13.91 9.73 -22.77
CA LEU A 230 13.53 9.91 -24.17
C LEU A 230 12.84 11.25 -24.44
N ALA A 231 12.03 11.74 -23.50
CA ALA A 231 11.35 13.03 -23.65
C ALA A 231 12.30 14.24 -23.50
N ASN A 232 13.45 14.05 -22.85
CA ASN A 232 14.43 15.10 -22.58
C ASN A 232 15.71 15.00 -23.45
N SER A 233 15.79 14.01 -24.34
CA SER A 233 16.85 13.83 -25.35
C SER A 233 16.47 14.50 -26.67
#